data_AF-A0A928K9V6-F1
#
_entry.id   AF-A0A928K9V6-F1
#
_cell.length_a   1.000
_cell.length_b   1.000
_cell.length_c   1.000
_cell.angle_alpha   90.00
_cell.angle_beta   90.00
_cell.angle_gamma   90.00
#
_symmetry.space_group_name_H-M   'P 1'
#
loop_
_entity.id
_entity.type
_entity.pdbx_description
1 polymer ?
#
loop_
_entity_poly.entity_id
_entity_poly.type
_entity_poly.pdbx_seq_one_letter_code
_entity_poly.pdbx_strand_id
1 'polypeptide(L)'
;MPGYDFYCTEFHGGSIPSEDFCAYASRAEQEIKRLERLYTVTGTESERKLAVCAVADVLYYFDCALSGAVVKSVSIGSVSESGMDIDTSTKAQKKEIYRAACLHLEIYRGVKSCG
;
A
#
# COMPACT_ATOMS: atom_id res chain seq x y z
N MET A 1 8.38 2.00 11.95
CA MET A 1 8.53 1.42 10.60
C MET A 1 8.91 -0.04 10.70
N PRO A 2 8.25 -0.95 9.95
CA PRO A 2 8.68 -2.34 9.83
C PRO A 2 10.00 -2.44 9.06
N GLY A 3 10.82 -3.44 9.39
CA GLY A 3 11.98 -3.84 8.59
C GLY A 3 11.60 -4.89 7.54
N TYR A 4 12.52 -5.20 6.62
CA TYR A 4 12.27 -6.20 5.57
C TYR A 4 12.00 -7.60 6.12
N ASP A 5 12.66 -7.98 7.22
CA ASP A 5 12.38 -9.27 7.88
C ASP A 5 10.93 -9.35 8.34
N PHE A 6 10.42 -8.31 9.02
CA PHE A 6 9.01 -8.24 9.42
C PHE A 6 8.06 -8.32 8.22
N TYR A 7 8.41 -7.66 7.11
CA TYR A 7 7.63 -7.73 5.88
C TYR A 7 7.52 -9.16 5.34
N CYS A 8 8.61 -9.93 5.36
CA CYS A 8 8.62 -11.31 4.88
C CYS A 8 8.01 -12.30 5.87
N THR A 9 8.28 -12.15 7.18
CA THR A 9 7.96 -13.18 8.18
C THR A 9 6.63 -12.96 8.88
N GLU A 10 6.28 -11.72 9.21
CA GLU A 10 5.06 -11.40 9.98
C GLU A 10 3.94 -10.94 9.06
N PHE A 11 4.27 -10.11 8.07
CA PHE A 11 3.31 -9.64 7.09
C PHE A 11 3.13 -10.61 5.91
N HIS A 12 4.11 -11.49 5.67
CA HIS A 12 4.13 -12.45 4.55
C HIS A 12 4.08 -11.80 3.15
N GLY A 13 4.70 -10.63 3.02
CA GLY A 13 4.91 -9.96 1.75
C GLY A 13 6.07 -10.56 0.93
N GLY A 14 6.09 -10.22 -0.35
CA GLY A 14 7.13 -10.69 -1.29
C GLY A 14 7.13 -9.95 -2.63
N SER A 15 6.42 -8.81 -2.71
CA SER A 15 6.28 -8.04 -3.94
C SER A 15 7.41 -7.04 -4.12
N ILE A 16 7.88 -6.44 -3.02
CA ILE A 16 8.90 -5.38 -3.02
C ILE A 16 10.28 -6.00 -2.82
N PRO A 17 11.28 -5.71 -3.67
CA PRO A 17 12.67 -6.10 -3.44
C PRO A 17 13.23 -5.55 -2.12
N SER A 18 14.18 -6.25 -1.52
CA SER A 18 14.74 -5.86 -0.21
C SER A 18 15.45 -4.51 -0.26
N GLU A 19 16.12 -4.18 -1.38
CA GLU A 19 16.76 -2.87 -1.59
C GLU A 19 15.76 -1.70 -1.61
N ASP A 20 14.54 -1.95 -2.07
CA ASP A 20 13.52 -0.92 -2.29
C ASP A 20 12.57 -0.80 -1.09
N PHE A 21 12.41 -1.87 -0.30
CA PHE A 21 11.42 -1.96 0.77
C PHE A 21 11.48 -0.78 1.74
N CYS A 22 12.68 -0.37 2.16
CA CYS A 22 12.85 0.74 3.10
C CYS A 22 12.26 2.06 2.56
N ALA A 23 12.43 2.34 1.27
CA ALA A 23 11.89 3.54 0.64
C ALA A 23 10.36 3.51 0.58
N TYR A 24 9.76 2.37 0.20
CA TYR A 24 8.31 2.21 0.15
C TYR A 24 7.66 2.19 1.54
N ALA A 25 8.29 1.56 2.54
CA ALA A 25 7.83 1.58 3.92
C ALA A 25 7.82 3.01 4.50
N SER A 26 8.84 3.82 4.18
CA SER A 26 8.90 5.23 4.58
C SER A 26 7.78 6.06 3.95
N ARG A 27 7.51 5.88 2.64
CA ARG A 27 6.37 6.53 1.96
C ARG A 27 5.03 6.09 2.53
N ALA A 28 4.87 4.80 2.82
CA ALA A 28 3.67 4.24 3.43
C ALA A 28 3.41 4.82 4.83
N GLU A 29 4.45 5.02 5.65
CA GLU A 29 4.31 5.71 6.94
C GLU A 29 3.82 7.16 6.77
N GLN A 30 4.26 7.86 5.73
CA GLN A 30 3.80 9.23 5.48
C GLN A 30 2.31 9.26 5.10
N GLU A 31 1.84 8.28 4.34
CA GLU A 31 0.41 8.14 4.02
C GLU A 31 -0.42 7.80 5.25
N ILE A 32 0.04 6.91 6.13
CA ILE A 32 -0.65 6.62 7.39
C ILE A 32 -0.69 7.87 8.28
N LYS A 33 0.43 8.61 8.41
CA LYS A 33 0.45 9.91 9.11
C LYS A 33 -0.52 10.92 8.50
N ARG A 34 -0.72 10.89 7.18
CA ARG A 34 -1.72 11.73 6.51
C ARG A 34 -3.14 11.30 6.87
N LEU A 35 -3.42 10.00 6.95
CA LEU A 35 -4.72 9.47 7.38
C LEU A 35 -5.00 9.82 8.85
N GLU A 36 -4.02 9.70 9.74
CA GLU A 36 -4.10 10.11 11.16
C GLU A 36 -4.44 11.61 11.32
N ARG A 37 -4.03 12.46 10.37
CA ARG A 37 -4.41 13.89 10.37
C ARG A 37 -5.85 14.14 9.88
N LEU A 38 -6.39 13.25 9.06
CA LEU A 38 -7.71 13.41 8.42
C LEU A 38 -8.82 12.64 9.14
N TYR A 39 -8.46 11.59 9.87
CA TYR A 39 -9.37 10.62 10.46
C TYR A 39 -8.91 10.23 11.86
N THR A 40 -9.82 9.67 12.65
CA THR A 40 -9.42 8.95 13.86
C THR A 40 -8.93 7.58 13.42
N VAL A 41 -7.66 7.29 13.69
CA VAL A 41 -7.02 6.00 13.40
C VAL A 41 -6.71 5.31 14.72
N THR A 42 -7.23 4.10 14.92
CA THR A 42 -6.97 3.25 16.09
C THR A 42 -6.34 1.92 15.67
N GLY A 43 -5.44 1.42 16.51
CA GLY A 43 -4.69 0.19 16.29
C GLY A 43 -3.45 0.10 17.18
N THR A 44 -2.96 -1.11 17.39
CA THR A 44 -1.71 -1.44 18.08
C THR A 44 -0.50 -1.10 17.22
N GLU A 45 0.70 -1.12 17.83
CA GLU A 45 1.95 -0.90 17.08
C GLU A 45 2.17 -1.98 16.01
N SER A 46 1.82 -3.24 16.31
CA SER A 46 1.93 -4.37 15.38
C SER A 46 0.98 -4.21 14.18
N GLU A 47 -0.28 -3.86 14.44
CA GLU A 47 -1.26 -3.56 13.38
C GLU A 47 -0.82 -2.38 12.51
N ARG A 48 -0.23 -1.34 13.11
CA ARG A 48 0.36 -0.23 12.37
C ARG A 48 1.50 -0.67 11.46
N LYS A 49 2.36 -1.60 11.92
CA LYS A 49 3.44 -2.17 11.08
C LYS A 49 2.86 -2.97 9.91
N LEU A 50 1.81 -3.77 10.12
CA LEU A 50 1.11 -4.49 9.03
C LEU A 50 0.47 -3.52 8.03
N ALA A 51 -0.16 -2.45 8.50
CA ALA A 51 -0.73 -1.41 7.64
C ALA A 51 0.35 -0.72 6.78
N VAL A 52 1.53 -0.43 7.36
CA VAL A 52 2.66 0.13 6.58
C VAL A 52 3.08 -0.82 5.47
N CYS A 53 3.20 -2.12 5.75
CA CYS A 53 3.53 -3.12 4.74
C CYS A 53 2.47 -3.20 3.64
N ALA A 54 1.19 -3.24 3.99
CA ALA A 54 0.09 -3.28 3.02
C ALA A 54 0.06 -2.04 2.12
N VAL A 55 0.26 -0.86 2.69
CA VAL A 55 0.33 0.38 1.91
C VAL A 55 1.59 0.43 1.05
N ALA A 56 2.71 -0.12 1.52
CA ALA A 56 3.94 -0.21 0.74
C ALA A 56 3.74 -1.09 -0.52
N ASP A 57 3.06 -2.23 -0.39
CA ASP A 57 2.73 -3.10 -1.53
C ASP A 57 1.87 -2.38 -2.57
N VAL A 58 0.86 -1.63 -2.11
CA VAL A 58 0.03 -0.81 -2.99
C VAL A 58 0.88 0.23 -3.72
N LEU A 59 1.73 0.97 -3.02
CA LEU A 59 2.59 1.98 -3.62
C LEU A 59 3.53 1.38 -4.69
N TYR A 60 4.15 0.24 -4.37
CA TYR A 60 5.02 -0.47 -5.30
C TYR A 60 4.25 -0.96 -6.53
N TYR A 61 3.07 -1.55 -6.35
CA TYR A 61 2.22 -1.99 -7.44
C TYR A 61 1.86 -0.85 -8.41
N PHE A 62 1.44 0.31 -7.88
CA PHE A 62 1.14 1.47 -8.73
C PHE A 62 2.38 2.01 -9.46
N ASP A 63 3.53 2.07 -8.80
CA ASP A 63 4.78 2.52 -9.43
C ASP A 63 5.24 1.52 -10.52
N CYS A 64 5.08 0.20 -10.30
CA CYS A 64 5.33 -0.83 -11.32
C CYS A 64 4.33 -0.76 -12.48
N ALA A 65 3.06 -0.43 -12.22
CA ALA A 65 2.05 -0.26 -13.26
C ALA A 65 2.34 0.98 -14.12
N LEU A 66 2.70 2.10 -13.50
CA LEU A 66 3.06 3.35 -14.20
C LEU A 66 4.37 3.24 -15.00
N SER A 67 5.36 2.50 -14.48
CA SER A 67 6.63 2.25 -15.19
C SER A 67 6.53 1.18 -16.28
N GLY A 68 5.38 0.51 -16.41
CA GLY A 68 5.19 -0.62 -17.32
C GLY A 68 5.96 -1.88 -16.90
N ALA A 69 6.48 -1.96 -15.67
CA ALA A 69 7.14 -3.15 -15.15
C ALA A 69 6.16 -4.32 -14.93
N VAL A 70 4.89 -4.03 -14.58
CA VAL A 70 3.82 -5.04 -14.46
C VAL A 70 3.56 -5.76 -15.79
N VAL A 71 3.74 -5.08 -16.93
CA VAL A 71 3.53 -5.66 -18.28
C VAL A 71 4.78 -6.30 -18.88
N LYS A 72 5.97 -6.14 -18.28
CA LYS A 72 7.24 -6.71 -18.79
C LYS A 72 7.51 -8.16 -18.37
N SER A 73 6.79 -8.70 -17.39
CA SER A 73 6.96 -10.09 -16.95
C SER A 73 6.13 -11.10 -17.75
N VAL A 74 5.24 -10.65 -18.63
CA VAL A 74 4.53 -11.51 -19.59
C VAL A 74 5.21 -11.35 -20.95
N SER A 75 6.13 -12.26 -21.26
CA SER A 75 6.73 -12.34 -22.59
C SER A 75 5.66 -12.42 -23.67
N ILE A 76 5.75 -11.45 -24.56
CA ILE A 76 5.01 -11.22 -25.80
C ILE A 76 4.93 -12.49 -26.63
N GLY A 77 3.73 -13.06 -26.71
CA GLY A 77 3.38 -14.17 -27.57
C GLY A 77 1.89 -14.14 -27.83
N SER A 78 1.52 -13.56 -28.97
CA SER A 78 0.16 -13.32 -29.47
C SER A 78 -0.54 -12.05 -28.95
N VAL A 79 -0.75 -11.16 -29.91
CA VAL A 79 -1.64 -10.01 -29.88
C VAL A 79 -3.05 -10.41 -29.41
N SER A 80 -3.54 -9.70 -28.39
CA SER A 80 -4.91 -9.21 -28.36
C SER A 80 -4.95 -7.96 -27.48
N GLU A 81 -5.28 -6.84 -28.11
CA GLU A 81 -5.70 -5.61 -27.45
C GLU A 81 -6.87 -5.88 -26.51
N SER A 82 -6.55 -5.99 -25.23
CA SER A 82 -7.40 -5.52 -24.15
C SER A 82 -6.45 -5.22 -23.01
N GLY A 83 -5.64 -4.17 -23.20
CA GLY A 83 -4.89 -3.60 -22.09
C GLY A 83 -5.91 -3.33 -21.00
N MET A 84 -5.82 -4.07 -19.90
CA MET A 84 -6.63 -3.76 -18.74
C MET A 84 -6.28 -2.30 -18.43
N ASP A 85 -7.24 -1.41 -18.66
CA ASP A 85 -7.12 0.01 -18.35
C ASP A 85 -7.13 0.08 -16.82
N ILE A 86 -6.00 -0.28 -16.22
CA ILE A 86 -5.79 -0.19 -14.78
C ILE A 86 -5.83 1.31 -14.53
N ASP A 87 -6.91 1.77 -13.90
CA ASP A 87 -7.06 3.15 -13.47
C ASP A 87 -5.93 3.46 -12.48
N THR A 88 -4.81 3.95 -13.02
CA THR A 88 -3.62 4.37 -12.29
C THR A 88 -3.73 5.82 -11.85
N SER A 89 -4.93 6.42 -11.94
CA SER A 89 -5.18 7.76 -11.47
C SER A 89 -4.82 7.91 -10.00
N THR A 90 -4.32 9.09 -9.63
CA THR A 90 -4.07 9.47 -8.23
C THR A 90 -5.28 9.26 -7.32
N LYS A 91 -6.50 9.31 -7.87
CA LYS A 91 -7.74 9.00 -7.15
C LYS A 91 -7.85 7.52 -6.81
N ALA A 92 -7.54 6.63 -7.75
CA ALA A 92 -7.54 5.19 -7.55
C ALA A 92 -6.43 4.79 -6.57
N GLN A 93 -5.22 5.35 -6.71
CA GLN A 93 -4.12 5.14 -5.78
C GLN A 93 -4.50 5.52 -4.34
N LYS A 94 -5.05 6.72 -4.12
CA LYS A 94 -5.48 7.17 -2.78
C LYS A 94 -6.57 6.29 -2.18
N LYS A 95 -7.50 5.80 -3.02
CA LYS A 95 -8.57 4.90 -2.58
C LYS A 95 -8.01 3.56 -2.14
N GLU A 96 -7.02 3.03 -2.87
CA GLU A 96 -6.43 1.74 -2.54
C GLU A 96 -5.50 1.81 -1.33
N ILE A 97 -4.74 2.90 -1.17
CA ILE A 97 -3.99 3.19 0.06
C ILE A 97 -4.93 3.20 1.28
N TYR A 98 -6.07 3.88 1.17
CA TYR A 98 -7.06 3.91 2.24
C TYR A 98 -7.61 2.51 2.57
N ARG A 99 -7.94 1.72 1.54
CA ARG A 99 -8.40 0.34 1.71
C ARG A 99 -7.36 -0.55 2.39
N ALA A 100 -6.12 -0.49 1.94
CA ALA A 100 -5.02 -1.27 2.52
C ALA A 100 -4.78 -0.92 3.98
N ALA A 101 -4.83 0.38 4.33
CA ALA A 101 -4.72 0.80 5.72
C ALA A 101 -5.89 0.26 6.58
N CYS A 102 -7.12 0.29 6.07
CA CYS A 102 -8.31 -0.20 6.77
C CYS A 102 -8.33 -1.72 7.03
N LEU A 103 -7.47 -2.51 6.36
CA LEU A 103 -7.37 -3.95 6.63
C LEU A 103 -6.75 -4.25 7.99
N HIS A 104 -5.94 -3.32 8.49
CA HIS A 104 -5.18 -3.49 9.72
C HIS A 104 -5.46 -2.41 10.76
N LEU A 105 -6.03 -1.28 10.36
CA LEU A 105 -6.34 -0.16 11.24
C LEU A 105 -7.82 0.17 11.20
N GLU A 106 -8.36 0.53 12.36
CA GLU A 106 -9.69 1.09 12.46
C GLU A 106 -9.63 2.58 12.10
N ILE A 107 -10.17 2.93 10.92
CA ILE A 107 -10.18 4.32 10.43
C ILE A 107 -11.61 4.83 10.44
N TYR A 108 -11.93 5.71 11.39
CA TYR A 108 -13.25 6.28 11.56
C TYR A 108 -13.30 7.76 11.13
N ARG A 109 -14.38 8.10 10.41
CA ARG A 109 -14.68 9.46 9.96
C ARG A 109 -15.84 10.03 10.80
N GLY A 110 -15.53 10.50 12.01
CA GLY A 110 -16.48 11.21 12.87
C GLY A 110 -15.84 11.72 14.15
N VAL A 111 -16.53 12.66 14.81
CA VAL A 111 -16.10 13.24 16.10
C VAL A 111 -16.14 12.14 17.15
N LYS A 112 -15.04 11.90 17.88
CA LYS A 112 -15.07 11.05 19.08
C LYS A 112 -16.15 11.61 19.99
N SER A 113 -17.27 10.90 20.15
CA SER A 113 -18.23 11.25 21.19
C SER A 113 -17.50 11.17 22.51
N CYS A 114 -17.28 12.30 23.17
CA CYS A 114 -16.80 12.33 24.54
C CYS A 114 -17.80 11.55 25.40
N GLY A 115 -17.39 10.36 25.85
CA GLY A 115 -18.04 9.63 26.93
C GLY A 115 -17.47 10.05 28.26
#